data_AF-A0A9Q0RY44-F1
#
_entry.id   AF-A0A9Q0RY44-F1
#
_cell.length_a   1.000
_cell.length_b   1.000
_cell.length_c   1.000
_cell.angle_alpha   90.00
_cell.angle_beta   90.00
_cell.angle_gamma   90.00
#
_symmetry.space_group_name_H-M   'P 1'
#
loop_
_entity.id
_entity.type
_entity.pdbx_description
1 polymer ?
#
loop_
_entity_poly.entity_id
_entity_poly.type
_entity_poly.pdbx_seq_one_letter_code
_entity_poly.pdbx_strand_id
1 'polypeptide(L)'
;FLNEQLKMPPTHGYWGTPTSTLDWCERNYEVTPYIAEFWNTISNITIFLPPFFGIFQIYKLNLERSILSDIHQSIVYAIWILLHVAFFLWNIDNHFCSQLENIRENLSKGLIPGTQLHAVWHVLTGAAAYIHILFLLHARGHFFAPKVDISFTRYGVLLKKDHHH
;
A
#
# COMPACT_ATOMS: atom_id res chain seq x y z
N PHE A 1 -18.69 21.81 -2.72
CA PHE A 1 -18.80 21.58 -4.18
C PHE A 1 -18.60 22.94 -4.84
N LEU A 2 -17.58 23.04 -5.73
CA LEU A 2 -17.01 24.25 -6.35
C LEU A 2 -16.07 25.08 -5.45
N ASN A 3 -14.77 24.81 -5.56
CA ASN A 3 -13.69 25.82 -5.48
C ASN A 3 -12.44 25.26 -6.17
N GLU A 4 -12.62 25.01 -7.46
CA GLU A 4 -11.70 24.40 -8.42
C GLU A 4 -11.06 25.50 -9.29
N GLN A 5 -10.54 26.57 -8.68
CA GLN A 5 -10.09 27.75 -9.43
C GLN A 5 -8.66 28.21 -9.12
N LEU A 6 -7.80 27.37 -8.55
CA LEU A 6 -6.37 27.70 -8.42
C LEU A 6 -5.44 26.46 -8.42
N LYS A 7 -5.66 25.51 -9.34
CA LYS A 7 -4.54 24.66 -9.79
C LYS A 7 -3.78 25.45 -10.85
N MET A 8 -2.53 25.77 -10.55
CA MET A 8 -1.55 26.44 -11.44
C MET A 8 -1.53 25.79 -12.84
N PRO A 9 -1.14 26.53 -13.91
CA PRO A 9 -1.21 26.02 -15.28
C PRO A 9 -0.47 24.68 -15.39
N PRO A 10 -1.02 23.71 -16.14
CA PRO A 10 -0.41 22.40 -16.25
C PRO A 10 1.00 22.59 -16.81
N THR A 11 2.02 22.19 -16.07
CA THR A 11 3.28 21.82 -16.71
C THR A 11 2.90 20.78 -17.76
N HIS A 12 3.08 21.12 -19.05
CA HIS A 12 2.69 20.23 -20.14
C HIS A 12 3.47 18.92 -20.00
N GLY A 13 2.81 17.93 -19.39
CA GLY A 13 3.31 16.56 -19.37
C GLY A 13 3.35 16.00 -20.78
N TYR A 14 4.19 15.00 -20.97
CA TYR A 14 4.38 14.34 -22.26
C TYR A 14 3.06 13.87 -22.89
N TRP A 15 2.12 13.41 -22.05
CA TRP A 15 0.83 12.85 -22.47
C TRP A 15 -0.29 13.88 -22.63
N GLY A 16 0.00 15.17 -22.49
CA GLY A 16 -0.99 16.25 -22.61
C GLY A 16 -1.75 16.54 -21.31
N THR A 17 -2.86 17.25 -21.43
CA THR A 17 -3.66 17.73 -20.30
C THR A 17 -4.48 16.60 -19.67
N PRO A 18 -4.52 16.47 -18.33
CA PRO A 18 -5.38 15.48 -17.67
C PRO A 18 -6.86 15.68 -18.04
N THR A 19 -7.54 14.59 -18.40
CA THR A 19 -8.99 14.57 -18.68
C THR A 19 -9.80 13.93 -17.54
N SER A 20 -9.15 13.58 -16.43
CA SER A 20 -9.82 13.00 -15.27
C SER A 20 -10.70 14.04 -14.58
N THR A 21 -11.82 13.60 -14.02
CA THR A 21 -12.71 14.44 -13.23
C THR A 21 -12.17 14.74 -11.83
N LEU A 22 -11.19 13.95 -11.38
CA LEU A 22 -10.53 14.09 -10.08
C LEU A 22 -9.03 14.09 -10.31
N ASP A 23 -8.35 14.95 -9.56
CA ASP A 23 -6.90 15.13 -9.57
C ASP A 23 -6.48 15.35 -8.12
N TRP A 24 -5.57 14.53 -7.60
CA TRP A 24 -5.25 14.49 -6.18
C TRP A 24 -4.36 15.67 -5.78
N CYS A 25 -3.91 15.68 -4.52
CA CYS A 25 -3.11 16.77 -3.98
C CYS A 25 -1.65 16.78 -4.46
N GLU A 26 -1.18 15.73 -5.13
CA GLU A 26 0.18 15.72 -5.69
C GLU A 26 0.20 16.51 -7.00
N ARG A 27 1.23 17.34 -7.21
CA ARG A 27 1.34 18.10 -8.45
C ARG A 27 1.69 17.19 -9.63
N ASN A 28 0.98 17.39 -10.72
CA ASN A 28 1.20 16.67 -11.97
C ASN A 28 2.59 16.98 -12.56
N TYR A 29 3.29 15.93 -12.99
CA TYR A 29 4.57 16.01 -13.68
C TYR A 29 5.69 16.77 -12.94
N GLU A 30 5.61 16.89 -11.61
CA GLU A 30 6.61 17.60 -10.80
C GLU A 30 7.96 16.88 -10.77
N VAL A 31 7.95 15.54 -10.69
CA VAL A 31 9.18 14.72 -10.63
C VAL A 31 9.69 14.35 -12.01
N THR A 32 8.78 14.04 -12.94
CA THR A 32 9.12 13.59 -14.31
C THR A 32 8.03 14.02 -15.28
N PRO A 33 8.37 14.43 -16.51
CA PRO A 33 7.39 14.82 -17.53
C PRO A 33 6.55 13.64 -18.04
N TYR A 34 6.92 12.40 -17.71
CA TYR A 34 6.24 11.20 -18.21
C TYR A 34 5.17 10.65 -17.28
N ILE A 35 5.26 10.92 -15.97
CA ILE A 35 4.38 10.34 -14.95
C ILE A 35 3.74 11.47 -14.15
N ALA A 36 2.43 11.61 -14.28
CA ALA A 36 1.60 12.42 -13.42
C ALA A 36 1.56 11.82 -12.01
N GLU A 37 1.47 12.65 -10.96
CA GLU A 37 1.41 12.21 -9.56
C GLU A 37 2.39 11.07 -9.25
N PHE A 38 3.69 11.38 -9.34
CA PHE A 38 4.74 10.37 -9.33
C PHE A 38 4.74 9.49 -8.09
N TRP A 39 4.62 10.07 -6.89
CA TRP A 39 4.65 9.34 -5.62
C TRP A 39 3.38 8.51 -5.43
N ASN A 40 2.22 9.03 -5.82
CA ASN A 40 0.98 8.27 -5.86
C ASN A 40 1.11 7.08 -6.83
N THR A 41 1.72 7.27 -8.00
CA THR A 41 1.89 6.21 -8.98
C THR A 41 2.80 5.09 -8.46
N ILE A 42 4.01 5.41 -7.99
CA ILE A 42 4.97 4.37 -7.58
C ILE A 42 4.57 3.67 -6.27
N SER A 43 3.82 4.34 -5.39
CA SER A 43 3.37 3.73 -4.13
C SER A 43 2.44 2.53 -4.35
N ASN A 44 1.76 2.43 -5.50
CA ASN A 44 0.97 1.25 -5.88
C ASN A 44 1.78 -0.05 -5.96
N ILE A 45 3.12 0.01 -6.07
CA ILE A 45 4.00 -1.16 -6.05
C ILE A 45 3.80 -2.00 -4.77
N THR A 46 3.48 -1.37 -3.64
CA THR A 46 3.22 -2.09 -2.37
C THR A 46 1.94 -2.91 -2.40
N ILE A 47 1.01 -2.58 -3.29
CA ILE A 47 -0.23 -3.34 -3.49
C ILE A 47 0.05 -4.57 -4.35
N PHE A 48 0.94 -4.48 -5.34
CA PHE A 48 1.20 -5.56 -6.28
C PHE A 48 2.29 -6.55 -5.84
N LEU A 49 3.47 -6.07 -5.43
CA LEU A 49 4.63 -6.96 -5.23
C LEU A 49 4.44 -8.02 -4.13
N PRO A 50 3.91 -7.69 -2.93
CA PRO A 50 3.79 -8.68 -1.86
C PRO A 50 2.82 -9.83 -2.21
N PRO A 51 1.64 -9.59 -2.82
CA PRO A 51 0.79 -10.68 -3.33
C PRO A 51 1.46 -11.56 -4.38
N PHE A 52 2.17 -10.97 -5.35
CA PHE A 52 2.88 -11.76 -6.38
C PHE A 52 3.96 -12.66 -5.76
N PHE A 53 4.72 -12.14 -4.80
CA PHE A 53 5.71 -12.93 -4.07
C PHE A 53 5.07 -14.05 -3.26
N GLY A 54 3.96 -13.76 -2.56
CA GLY A 54 3.19 -14.76 -1.82
C GLY A 54 2.66 -15.88 -2.72
N ILE A 55 2.13 -15.53 -3.89
CA ILE A 55 1.66 -16.48 -4.91
C ILE A 55 2.82 -17.35 -5.42
N PHE A 56 3.95 -16.74 -5.79
CA PHE A 56 5.15 -17.46 -6.23
C PHE A 56 5.65 -18.46 -5.17
N GLN A 57 5.67 -18.04 -3.90
CA GLN A 57 6.08 -18.89 -2.79
C GLN A 57 5.12 -20.07 -2.57
N ILE A 58 3.80 -19.84 -2.68
CA ILE A 58 2.78 -20.91 -2.63
C ILE A 58 2.97 -21.92 -3.77
N TYR A 59 3.20 -21.45 -5.00
CA TYR A 59 3.42 -22.31 -6.16
C TYR A 59 4.71 -23.15 -6.02
N LYS A 60 5.79 -22.56 -5.52
CA LYS A 60 7.09 -23.25 -5.38
C LYS A 60 7.10 -24.32 -4.30
N LEU A 61 6.37 -24.09 -3.20
CA LEU A 61 6.45 -24.96 -2.03
C LEU A 61 5.41 -26.09 -2.01
N ASN A 62 4.53 -26.17 -3.02
CA ASN A 62 3.46 -27.17 -3.14
C ASN A 62 2.81 -27.48 -1.78
N LEU A 63 2.51 -26.39 -1.06
CA LEU A 63 2.38 -26.38 0.39
C LEU A 63 0.91 -26.66 0.76
N GLU A 64 0.61 -27.91 1.12
CA GLU A 64 -0.56 -28.22 1.95
C GLU A 64 -0.30 -27.67 3.37
N ARG A 65 -1.30 -27.01 3.95
CA ARG A 65 -1.13 -25.91 4.91
C ARG A 65 -1.53 -26.28 6.32
N SER A 66 -0.73 -25.90 7.32
CA SER A 66 -1.21 -25.71 8.69
C SER A 66 -0.24 -24.96 9.61
N ILE A 67 -0.82 -24.38 10.67
CA ILE A 67 -0.31 -23.87 11.96
C ILE A 67 -0.18 -22.35 12.16
N LEU A 68 -1.05 -21.85 13.08
CA LEU A 68 -0.83 -20.95 14.25
C LEU A 68 -2.17 -20.32 14.73
N SER A 69 -2.83 -20.88 15.75
CA SER A 69 -4.18 -20.47 16.19
C SER A 69 -4.26 -19.24 17.09
N ASP A 70 -3.13 -18.65 17.50
CA ASP A 70 -3.15 -17.69 18.61
C ASP A 70 -2.98 -16.23 18.17
N ILE A 71 -2.59 -15.96 16.92
CA ILE A 71 -2.25 -14.61 16.41
C ILE A 71 -3.44 -13.95 15.68
N HIS A 72 -4.56 -14.67 15.47
CA HIS A 72 -5.67 -14.21 14.63
C HIS A 72 -6.29 -12.88 15.07
N GLN A 73 -6.53 -12.71 16.38
CA GLN A 73 -7.18 -11.50 16.89
C GLN A 73 -6.28 -10.27 16.72
N SER A 74 -5.00 -10.37 17.08
CA SER A 74 -4.05 -9.27 16.93
C SER A 74 -3.85 -8.87 15.45
N ILE A 75 -3.86 -9.84 14.54
CA ILE A 75 -3.78 -9.57 13.09
C ILE A 75 -5.01 -8.80 12.59
N VAL A 76 -6.22 -9.22 13.01
CA VAL A 76 -7.46 -8.53 12.64
C VAL A 76 -7.45 -7.10 13.14
N TYR A 77 -7.10 -6.86 14.41
CA TYR A 77 -6.98 -5.51 14.95
C TYR A 77 -5.93 -4.67 14.20
N ALA A 78 -4.78 -5.24 13.85
CA ALA A 78 -3.75 -4.55 13.08
C ALA A 78 -4.26 -4.14 11.67
N ILE A 79 -4.99 -5.02 10.97
CA ILE A 79 -5.61 -4.70 9.67
C ILE A 79 -6.58 -3.52 9.81
N TRP A 80 -7.47 -3.59 10.80
CA TRP A 80 -8.45 -2.53 11.03
C TRP A 80 -7.80 -1.19 11.37
N ILE A 81 -6.76 -1.18 12.22
CA ILE A 81 -6.02 0.04 12.56
C ILE A 81 -5.36 0.63 11.31
N LEU A 82 -4.66 -0.19 10.51
CA LEU A 82 -4.01 0.26 9.28
C LEU A 82 -4.99 0.88 8.28
N LEU A 83 -6.16 0.27 8.09
CA LEU A 83 -7.19 0.79 7.19
C LEU A 83 -7.80 2.11 7.68
N HIS A 84 -8.07 2.24 8.98
CA HIS A 84 -8.59 3.50 9.54
C HIS A 84 -7.58 4.63 9.45
N VAL A 85 -6.30 4.35 9.77
CA VAL A 85 -5.23 5.34 9.62
C VAL A 85 -5.07 5.74 8.15
N ALA A 86 -5.11 4.78 7.23
CA ALA A 86 -5.05 5.07 5.80
C ALA A 86 -6.21 5.99 5.37
N PHE A 87 -7.45 5.63 5.73
CA PHE A 87 -8.63 6.42 5.37
C PHE A 87 -8.56 7.83 5.96
N PHE A 88 -8.09 7.97 7.20
CA PHE A 88 -7.89 9.26 7.83
C PHE A 88 -6.88 10.14 7.07
N LEU A 89 -5.72 9.58 6.70
CA LEU A 89 -4.72 10.32 5.91
C LEU A 89 -5.22 10.71 4.53
N TRP A 90 -6.01 9.84 3.88
CA TRP A 90 -6.65 10.15 2.61
C TRP A 90 -7.64 11.31 2.73
N ASN A 91 -8.42 11.39 3.82
CA ASN A 91 -9.31 12.52 4.06
C ASN A 91 -8.52 13.82 4.32
N ILE A 92 -7.38 13.75 5.00
CA ILE A 92 -6.51 14.92 5.17
C ILE A 92 -6.02 15.42 3.81
N ASP A 93 -5.58 14.52 2.93
CA ASP A 93 -5.13 14.87 1.58
C ASP A 93 -6.22 15.61 0.79
N ASN A 94 -7.47 15.13 0.88
CA ASN A 94 -8.61 15.75 0.18
C ASN A 94 -9.05 17.10 0.78
N HIS A 95 -9.05 17.24 2.11
CA HIS A 95 -9.61 18.42 2.78
C HIS A 95 -8.57 19.53 3.04
N PHE A 96 -7.31 19.17 3.24
CA PHE A 96 -6.24 20.10 3.64
C PHE A 96 -5.13 20.21 2.59
N CYS A 97 -5.47 20.02 1.31
CA CYS A 97 -4.48 20.02 0.24
C CYS A 97 -3.69 21.34 0.14
N SER A 98 -4.37 22.49 0.21
CA SER A 98 -3.70 23.79 0.08
C SER A 98 -2.69 24.05 1.21
N GLN A 99 -2.97 23.58 2.42
CA GLN A 99 -2.05 23.65 3.55
C GLN A 99 -0.86 22.70 3.33
N LEU A 100 -1.11 21.50 2.83
CA LEU A 100 -0.05 20.53 2.51
C LEU A 100 0.89 21.06 1.42
N GLU A 101 0.36 21.69 0.38
CA GLU A 101 1.16 22.33 -0.67
C GLU A 101 2.06 23.44 -0.11
N ASN A 102 1.53 24.33 0.72
CA ASN A 102 2.31 25.40 1.35
C ASN A 102 3.44 24.84 2.24
N ILE A 103 3.16 23.76 2.97
CA ILE A 103 4.20 23.07 3.76
C ILE A 103 5.28 22.50 2.84
N ARG A 104 4.90 21.88 1.72
CA ARG A 104 5.84 21.26 0.76
C ARG A 104 6.75 22.29 0.08
N GLU A 105 6.28 23.51 -0.14
CA GLU A 105 7.10 24.58 -0.72
C GLU A 105 8.27 25.00 0.18
N ASN A 106 8.09 24.88 1.50
CA ASN A 106 9.10 25.22 2.50
C ASN A 106 9.95 24.02 2.95
N LEU A 107 9.68 22.84 2.39
CA LEU A 107 10.29 21.59 2.81
C LEU A 107 11.43 21.16 1.87
N SER A 108 12.44 20.49 2.43
CA SER A 108 13.51 19.92 1.60
C SER A 108 12.98 18.83 0.67
N LYS A 109 13.50 18.77 -0.56
CA LYS A 109 13.03 17.83 -1.59
C LYS A 109 13.03 16.36 -1.17
N GLY A 110 13.91 15.97 -0.24
CA GLY A 110 13.98 14.60 0.28
C GLY A 110 12.85 14.22 1.25
N LEU A 111 12.17 15.20 1.88
CA LEU A 111 11.07 14.95 2.81
C LEU A 111 9.70 15.06 2.13
N ILE A 112 9.62 15.63 0.92
CA ILE A 112 8.40 15.71 0.10
C ILE A 112 7.69 14.35 -0.04
N PRO A 113 8.38 13.21 -0.32
CA PRO A 113 7.70 11.92 -0.48
C PRO A 113 6.89 11.51 0.75
N GLY A 114 7.39 11.81 1.95
CA GLY A 114 6.72 11.49 3.21
C GLY A 114 5.50 12.36 3.51
N THR A 115 5.31 13.46 2.77
CA THR A 115 4.15 14.36 2.91
C THR A 115 3.05 14.08 1.89
N GLN A 116 3.27 13.16 0.94
CA GLN A 116 2.26 12.73 -0.03
C GLN A 116 1.29 11.76 0.65
N LEU A 117 0.27 12.30 1.31
CA LEU A 117 -0.63 11.50 2.15
C LEU A 117 -1.44 10.48 1.34
N HIS A 118 -1.79 10.83 0.10
CA HIS A 118 -2.40 9.88 -0.84
C HIS A 118 -1.45 8.71 -1.17
N ALA A 119 -0.15 8.95 -1.37
CA ALA A 119 0.85 7.88 -1.53
C ALA A 119 0.98 7.01 -0.27
N VAL A 120 0.94 7.61 0.92
CA VAL A 120 0.95 6.87 2.20
C VAL A 120 -0.31 6.00 2.35
N TRP A 121 -1.47 6.47 1.87
CA TRP A 121 -2.70 5.68 1.82
C TRP A 121 -2.53 4.40 0.98
N HIS A 122 -1.92 4.48 -0.21
CA HIS A 122 -1.61 3.30 -1.04
C HIS A 122 -0.73 2.28 -0.30
N VAL A 123 0.29 2.78 0.41
CA VAL A 123 1.21 1.92 1.19
C VAL A 123 0.48 1.21 2.34
N LEU A 124 -0.30 1.95 3.12
CA LEU A 124 -1.01 1.41 4.28
C LEU A 124 -2.13 0.44 3.88
N THR A 125 -2.91 0.76 2.85
CA THR A 125 -3.95 -0.13 2.33
C THR A 125 -3.35 -1.38 1.67
N GLY A 126 -2.24 -1.24 0.94
CA GLY A 126 -1.49 -2.38 0.40
C GLY A 126 -0.94 -3.30 1.48
N ALA A 127 -0.37 -2.75 2.56
CA ALA A 127 0.08 -3.52 3.71
C ALA A 127 -1.07 -4.25 4.41
N ALA A 128 -2.19 -3.56 4.64
CA ALA A 128 -3.38 -4.15 5.23
C ALA A 128 -3.94 -5.29 4.37
N ALA A 129 -4.02 -5.09 3.05
CA ALA A 129 -4.46 -6.11 2.09
C ALA A 129 -3.53 -7.33 2.08
N TYR A 130 -2.22 -7.12 2.11
CA TYR A 130 -1.25 -8.22 2.19
C TYR A 130 -1.41 -9.04 3.48
N ILE A 131 -1.49 -8.37 4.63
CA ILE A 131 -1.71 -9.03 5.93
C ILE A 131 -3.06 -9.77 5.92
N HIS A 132 -4.10 -9.19 5.32
CA HIS A 132 -5.41 -9.82 5.20
C HIS A 132 -5.37 -11.06 4.30
N ILE A 133 -4.67 -11.03 3.16
CA ILE A 133 -4.48 -12.21 2.32
C ILE A 133 -3.75 -13.29 3.11
N LEU A 134 -2.68 -12.97 3.84
CA LEU A 134 -2.00 -13.93 4.70
C LEU A 134 -2.94 -14.51 5.76
N PHE A 135 -3.78 -13.69 6.39
CA PHE A 135 -4.80 -14.13 7.34
C PHE A 135 -5.81 -15.09 6.71
N LEU A 136 -6.30 -14.82 5.50
CA LEU A 136 -7.24 -15.69 4.79
C LEU A 136 -6.58 -17.01 4.37
N LEU A 137 -5.34 -16.94 3.88
CA LEU A 137 -4.53 -18.12 3.53
C LEU A 137 -4.27 -19.01 4.76
N HIS A 138 -4.10 -18.37 5.91
CA HIS A 138 -3.91 -18.98 7.23
C HIS A 138 -5.20 -19.58 7.80
N ALA A 139 -6.30 -18.82 7.83
CA ALA A 139 -7.62 -19.27 8.27
C ALA A 139 -8.11 -20.45 7.42
N ARG A 140 -7.85 -20.45 6.10
CA ARG A 140 -8.12 -21.60 5.23
C ARG A 140 -7.27 -22.82 5.61
N GLY A 141 -6.00 -22.63 5.96
CA GLY A 141 -5.11 -23.71 6.41
C GLY A 141 -5.55 -24.35 7.73
N HIS A 142 -6.15 -23.57 8.64
CA HIS A 142 -6.70 -24.08 9.90
C HIS A 142 -7.76 -25.17 9.71
N PHE A 143 -8.59 -25.08 8.65
CA PHE A 143 -9.66 -26.04 8.40
C PHE A 143 -9.23 -27.29 7.60
N PHE A 144 -8.04 -27.32 6.97
CA PHE A 144 -7.65 -28.34 5.97
C PHE A 144 -6.20 -28.90 6.12
N ALA A 145 -5.70 -29.15 7.34
CA ALA A 145 -4.32 -29.57 7.70
C ALA A 145 -3.55 -30.51 6.71
N PRO A 146 -2.23 -30.30 6.48
CA PRO A 146 -1.12 -30.76 7.36
C PRO A 146 -0.06 -29.67 7.73
N LYS A 147 0.73 -29.91 8.79
CA LYS A 147 1.57 -28.95 9.54
C LYS A 147 2.73 -28.31 8.75
N VAL A 148 2.92 -26.99 8.90
CA VAL A 148 3.97 -26.18 8.25
C VAL A 148 4.63 -25.30 9.30
N ASP A 149 5.96 -25.17 9.23
CA ASP A 149 6.72 -24.35 10.17
C ASP A 149 6.98 -22.96 9.57
N ILE A 150 6.63 -21.90 10.31
CA ILE A 150 6.71 -20.50 9.85
C ILE A 150 7.92 -19.83 10.49
N SER A 151 8.94 -19.54 9.70
CA SER A 151 10.15 -18.84 10.16
C SER A 151 10.17 -17.39 9.70
N PHE A 152 10.33 -16.44 10.62
CA PHE A 152 10.51 -15.03 10.29
C PHE A 152 11.99 -14.77 9.98
N THR A 153 12.27 -14.30 8.76
CA THR A 153 13.62 -13.93 8.32
C THR A 153 13.69 -12.43 8.09
N ARG A 154 14.92 -11.90 7.92
CA ARG A 154 15.17 -10.49 7.57
C ARG A 154 14.43 -10.04 6.31
N TYR A 155 14.10 -10.97 5.41
CA TYR A 155 13.43 -10.69 4.13
C TYR A 155 11.93 -11.01 4.15
N GLY A 156 11.36 -11.28 5.33
CA GLY A 156 9.95 -11.59 5.51
C GLY A 156 9.71 -13.02 5.99
N VAL A 157 8.51 -13.52 5.73
CA VAL A 157 8.06 -14.84 6.21
C VAL A 157 8.56 -15.92 5.27
N LEU A 158 9.32 -16.88 5.82
CA LEU A 158 9.81 -18.06 5.10
C LEU A 158 9.11 -19.30 5.65
N LEU A 159 8.33 -19.95 4.79
CA LEU A 159 7.61 -21.18 5.10
C LEU A 159 8.51 -22.40 4.86
N LYS A 160 8.64 -23.28 5.85
CA LYS A 160 9.34 -24.57 5.71
C LYS A 160 8.34 -25.71 5.88
N LYS A 161 8.41 -26.69 4.98
CA LYS A 161 7.63 -27.92 5.09
C LYS A 161 8.15 -28.72 6.29
N ASP A 162 7.28 -29.12 7.20
CA ASP A 162 7.64 -30.06 8.27
C ASP A 162 7.83 -31.44 7.63
N HIS A 163 9.03 -32.00 7.75
CA HIS A 163 9.38 -33.32 7.21
C HIS A 163 9.15 -34.46 8.21
N HIS A 164 8.56 -34.18 9.38
CA HIS A 164 8.13 -35.23 10.31
C HIS A 164 6.77 -35.80 9.93
N HIS A 165 6.71 -36.57 8.83
CA HIS A 165 5.92 -37.81 8.63
C HIS A 165 6.25 -38.38 7.24
#